data_AF-A0A929GH62-F1
#
_entry.id   AF-A0A929GH62-F1
#
_cell.length_a   1.000
_cell.length_b   1.000
_cell.length_c   1.000
_cell.angle_alpha   90.00
_cell.angle_beta   90.00
_cell.angle_gamma   90.00
#
_symmetry.space_group_name_H-M   'P 1'
#
loop_
_entity.id
_entity.type
_entity.pdbx_description
1 polymer ?
#
loop_
_entity_poly.entity_id
_entity_poly.type
_entity_poly.pdbx_seq_one_letter_code
_entity_poly.pdbx_strand_id
1 'polypeptide(L)'
;MSRREAILLVAGGWILASAFGALPYELAGTFQSYLDSYFEAMSGFTTTGATLLASIESQSHGILLWRSLSQWLGGMGIITLFVALFPILGIGAAHLVEAEMPGPQAERLTARIQDTVKVLWSLYLGLSILEFILLCLARMPVFDALTVTFST
;
A
#
# COMPACT_ATOMS: atom_id res chain seq x y z
N MET A 1 1.33 -21.96 -8.22
CA MET A 1 0.45 -20.89 -8.71
C MET A 1 0.88 -20.55 -10.13
N SER A 2 -0.02 -20.68 -11.11
CA SER A 2 0.28 -20.30 -12.49
C SER A 2 0.40 -18.77 -12.62
N ARG A 3 1.11 -18.28 -13.65
CA ARG A 3 1.23 -16.81 -13.90
C ARG A 3 -0.14 -16.14 -14.05
N ARG A 4 -1.12 -16.84 -14.63
CA ARG A 4 -2.50 -16.36 -14.80
C ARG A 4 -3.21 -16.19 -13.45
N GLU A 5 -3.09 -17.17 -12.57
CA GLU A 5 -3.63 -17.09 -11.19
C GLU A 5 -3.02 -15.93 -10.43
N ALA A 6 -1.70 -15.71 -10.54
CA ALA A 6 -1.02 -14.61 -9.86
C ALA A 6 -1.53 -13.23 -10.31
N ILE A 7 -1.67 -13.02 -11.62
CA ILE A 7 -2.20 -11.76 -12.18
C ILE A 7 -3.65 -11.55 -11.71
N LEU A 8 -4.49 -12.59 -11.78
CA LEU A 8 -5.88 -12.51 -11.35
C LEU A 8 -6.01 -12.22 -9.86
N LEU A 9 -5.17 -12.84 -9.02
CA LEU A 9 -5.17 -12.62 -7.58
C LEU A 9 -4.78 -11.19 -7.24
N VAL A 10 -3.72 -10.65 -7.87
CA VAL A 10 -3.28 -9.27 -7.63
C VAL A 10 -4.33 -8.28 -8.11
N ALA A 11 -4.77 -8.38 -9.37
CA ALA A 11 -5.74 -7.45 -9.93
C ALA A 11 -7.09 -7.51 -9.20
N GLY A 12 -7.58 -8.72 -8.94
CA GLY A 12 -8.81 -8.94 -8.17
C GLY A 12 -8.67 -8.46 -6.72
N GLY A 13 -7.50 -8.64 -6.11
CA GLY A 13 -7.20 -8.17 -4.76
C GLY A 13 -7.35 -6.66 -4.62
N TRP A 14 -6.79 -5.88 -5.56
CA TRP A 14 -6.95 -4.41 -5.55
C TRP A 14 -8.39 -3.97 -5.82
N ILE A 15 -9.07 -4.59 -6.78
CA ILE A 15 -10.48 -4.29 -7.08
C ILE A 15 -11.37 -4.55 -5.86
N LEU A 16 -11.19 -5.72 -5.22
CA LEU A 16 -11.97 -6.08 -4.04
C LEU A 16 -11.61 -5.22 -2.84
N ALA A 17 -10.33 -4.93 -2.61
CA ALA A 17 -9.89 -4.04 -1.54
C ALA A 17 -10.55 -2.66 -1.66
N SER A 18 -10.57 -2.08 -2.85
CA SER A 18 -11.24 -0.81 -3.12
C SER A 18 -12.76 -0.90 -2.97
N ALA A 19 -13.38 -2.02 -3.36
CA ALA A 19 -14.81 -2.25 -3.15
C ALA A 19 -15.16 -2.29 -1.66
N PHE A 20 -14.45 -3.09 -0.87
CA PHE A 20 -14.71 -3.15 0.57
C PHE A 20 -14.29 -1.88 1.30
N GLY A 21 -13.21 -1.22 0.87
CA GLY A 21 -12.78 0.04 1.47
C GLY A 21 -13.59 1.26 1.05
N ALA A 22 -14.54 1.11 0.12
CA ALA A 22 -15.58 2.11 -0.14
C ALA A 22 -16.63 2.16 0.98
N LEU A 23 -16.81 1.06 1.73
CA LEU A 23 -17.86 0.95 2.74
C LEU A 23 -17.81 2.03 3.83
N PRO A 24 -16.64 2.43 4.38
CA PRO A 24 -16.60 3.52 5.35
C PRO A 24 -17.13 4.85 4.80
N TYR A 25 -16.87 5.17 3.53
CA TYR A 25 -17.40 6.39 2.89
C TYR A 25 -18.91 6.30 2.64
N GLU A 26 -19.39 5.14 2.20
CA GLU A 26 -20.81 4.89 1.96
C GLU A 26 -21.62 4.96 3.26
N LEU A 27 -21.16 4.26 4.30
CA LEU A 27 -21.83 4.21 5.60
C LEU A 27 -21.82 5.57 6.32
N ALA A 28 -20.80 6.39 6.09
CA ALA A 28 -20.74 7.75 6.60
C ALA A 28 -21.56 8.75 5.79
N GLY A 29 -22.08 8.36 4.61
CA GLY A 29 -22.77 9.26 3.70
C GLY A 29 -21.85 10.35 3.12
N THR A 30 -20.55 10.05 2.96
CA THR A 30 -19.57 11.01 2.42
C THR A 30 -19.89 11.41 0.99
N PHE A 31 -20.42 10.48 0.20
CA PHE A 31 -20.82 10.70 -1.19
C PHE A 31 -22.27 10.28 -1.43
N GLN A 32 -22.87 10.79 -2.52
CA GLN A 32 -24.24 10.41 -2.91
C GLN A 32 -24.32 9.10 -3.70
N SER A 33 -23.17 8.65 -4.24
CA SER A 33 -23.07 7.45 -5.06
C SER A 33 -21.95 6.55 -4.55
N TYR A 34 -22.23 5.26 -4.47
CA TYR A 34 -21.21 4.26 -4.15
C TYR A 34 -20.04 4.27 -5.13
N LEU A 35 -20.26 4.67 -6.39
CA LEU A 35 -19.15 4.78 -7.36
C LEU A 35 -18.15 5.87 -6.97
N ASP A 36 -18.60 6.95 -6.34
CA ASP A 36 -17.72 8.01 -5.86
C ASP A 36 -16.96 7.53 -4.62
N SER A 37 -17.64 6.82 -3.71
CA SER A 37 -17.02 6.12 -2.57
C SER A 37 -15.95 5.11 -3.03
N TYR A 38 -16.23 4.38 -4.10
CA TYR A 38 -15.30 3.42 -4.71
C TYR A 38 -14.11 4.11 -5.36
N PHE A 39 -14.34 5.20 -6.09
CA PHE A 39 -13.26 6.00 -6.68
C PHE A 39 -12.32 6.53 -5.60
N GLU A 40 -12.87 7.07 -4.52
CA GLU A 40 -12.10 7.60 -3.41
C GLU A 40 -11.27 6.51 -2.70
N ALA A 41 -11.87 5.34 -2.46
CA ALA A 41 -11.17 4.19 -1.89
C ALA A 41 -10.07 3.66 -2.83
N MET A 42 -10.35 3.56 -4.13
CA MET A 42 -9.36 3.13 -5.12
C MET A 42 -8.17 4.07 -5.12
N SER A 43 -8.42 5.38 -5.22
CA SER A 43 -7.38 6.41 -5.20
C SER A 43 -6.51 6.34 -3.93
N GLY A 44 -7.13 6.06 -2.78
CA GLY A 44 -6.44 5.80 -1.53
C GLY A 44 -5.50 4.60 -1.62
N PHE A 45 -6.02 3.40 -1.89
CA PHE A 45 -5.22 2.18 -1.93
C PHE A 45 -4.16 2.14 -3.04
N THR A 46 -4.39 2.82 -4.16
CA THR A 46 -3.39 2.95 -5.22
C THR A 46 -2.43 4.10 -4.99
N THR A 47 -2.50 4.75 -3.81
CA THR A 47 -1.67 5.90 -3.42
C THR A 47 -1.66 6.99 -4.49
N THR A 48 -2.79 7.19 -5.17
CA THR A 48 -2.94 8.16 -6.26
C THR A 48 -3.26 9.54 -5.72
N GLY A 49 -4.02 9.61 -4.63
CA GLY A 49 -4.34 10.88 -3.95
C GLY A 49 -5.29 11.81 -4.71
N ALA A 50 -5.92 11.34 -5.79
CA ALA A 50 -7.05 12.02 -6.43
C ALA A 50 -8.28 11.99 -5.52
N THR A 51 -9.08 13.06 -5.51
CA THR A 51 -10.26 13.14 -4.65
C THR A 51 -11.44 13.79 -5.36
N LEU A 52 -12.65 13.35 -5.00
CA LEU A 52 -13.92 13.98 -5.40
C LEU A 52 -14.45 14.94 -4.32
N LEU A 53 -13.81 15.02 -3.15
CA LEU A 53 -14.20 15.95 -2.09
C LEU A 53 -13.84 17.39 -2.46
N ALA A 54 -14.82 18.29 -2.42
CA ALA A 54 -14.59 19.72 -2.64
C ALA A 54 -13.91 20.39 -1.43
N SER A 55 -14.17 19.93 -0.21
CA SER A 55 -13.48 20.36 1.01
C SER A 55 -13.21 19.15 1.90
N ILE A 56 -11.94 18.82 2.04
CA ILE A 56 -11.48 17.68 2.83
C ILE A 56 -11.63 18.01 4.32
N GLU A 57 -11.29 19.22 4.71
CA GLU A 57 -11.24 19.70 6.10
C GLU A 57 -12.63 19.68 6.79
N SER A 58 -13.70 19.69 5.99
CA SER A 58 -15.08 19.59 6.48
C SER A 58 -15.48 18.18 6.92
N GLN A 59 -14.70 17.16 6.59
CA GLN A 59 -15.04 15.76 6.87
C GLN A 59 -14.77 15.37 8.32
N SER A 60 -15.47 14.33 8.77
CA SER A 60 -15.23 13.77 10.10
C SER A 60 -13.82 13.19 10.23
N HIS A 61 -13.27 13.21 11.45
CA HIS A 61 -11.94 12.66 11.73
C HIS A 61 -11.84 11.16 11.37
N GLY A 62 -12.94 10.41 11.46
CA GLY A 62 -12.96 9.01 11.03
C GLY A 62 -12.72 8.84 9.54
N ILE A 63 -13.34 9.70 8.71
CA ILE A 63 -13.15 9.70 7.26
C ILE A 63 -11.74 10.18 6.91
N LEU A 64 -11.26 11.25 7.53
CA LEU A 64 -9.90 11.74 7.33
C LEU A 64 -8.84 10.68 7.67
N LEU A 65 -9.02 9.97 8.78
CA LEU A 65 -8.12 8.88 9.16
C LEU A 65 -8.18 7.72 8.16
N TRP A 66 -9.38 7.31 7.75
CA TRP A 66 -9.54 6.21 6.78
C TRP A 66 -8.88 6.52 5.44
N ARG A 67 -9.02 7.76 4.96
CA ARG A 67 -8.37 8.25 3.74
C ARG A 67 -6.87 8.06 3.80
N SER A 68 -6.23 8.64 4.81
CA SER A 68 -4.77 8.55 4.93
C SER A 68 -4.32 7.11 5.21
N LEU A 69 -5.03 6.37 6.07
CA LEU A 69 -4.70 4.97 6.36
C LEU A 69 -4.75 4.09 5.10
N SER A 70 -5.71 4.32 4.21
CA SER A 70 -5.82 3.57 2.95
C SER A 70 -4.60 3.80 2.04
N GLN A 71 -4.03 5.01 2.04
CA GLN A 71 -2.78 5.32 1.33
C GLN A 71 -1.59 4.62 1.97
N TRP A 72 -1.49 4.63 3.30
CA TRP A 72 -0.43 3.92 4.02
C TRP A 72 -0.46 2.40 3.76
N LEU A 73 -1.67 1.80 3.82
CA LEU A 73 -1.86 0.38 3.50
C LEU A 73 -1.55 0.09 2.02
N GLY A 74 -1.95 0.99 1.12
CA GLY A 74 -1.64 0.93 -0.31
C GLY A 74 -0.15 0.95 -0.61
N GLY A 75 0.59 1.87 0.02
CA GLY A 75 2.04 2.01 -0.09
C GLY A 75 2.77 0.73 0.32
N MET A 76 2.38 0.13 1.44
CA MET A 76 2.95 -1.15 1.85
C MET A 76 2.57 -2.30 0.90
N GLY A 77 1.34 -2.27 0.36
CA GLY A 77 0.86 -3.22 -0.64
C GLY A 77 1.70 -3.21 -1.92
N ILE A 78 2.00 -2.03 -2.48
CA ILE A 78 2.82 -1.91 -3.69
C ILE A 78 4.28 -2.30 -3.46
N ILE A 79 4.86 -1.95 -2.30
CA ILE A 79 6.22 -2.37 -1.92
C ILE A 79 6.31 -3.89 -1.88
N THR A 80 5.36 -4.55 -1.22
CA THR A 80 5.33 -6.01 -1.11
C THR A 80 5.17 -6.68 -2.47
N LEU A 81 4.29 -6.13 -3.33
CA LEU A 81 4.11 -6.62 -4.70
C LEU A 81 5.40 -6.48 -5.52
N PHE A 82 6.10 -5.35 -5.41
CA PHE A 82 7.33 -5.10 -6.14
C PHE A 82 8.42 -6.10 -5.75
N VAL A 83 8.62 -6.38 -4.46
CA VAL A 83 9.59 -7.40 -4.00
C VAL A 83 9.21 -8.80 -4.48
N ALA A 84 7.93 -9.15 -4.48
CA ALA A 84 7.47 -10.43 -4.98
C ALA A 84 7.70 -10.60 -6.50
N LEU A 85 7.59 -9.51 -7.26
CA LEU A 85 7.81 -9.49 -8.72
C LEU A 85 9.27 -9.28 -9.13
N PHE A 86 10.10 -8.72 -8.25
CA PHE A 86 11.51 -8.40 -8.51
C PHE A 86 12.32 -9.56 -9.12
N PRO A 87 12.21 -10.82 -8.64
CA PRO A 87 12.95 -11.95 -9.23
C PRO A 87 12.57 -12.23 -10.68
N ILE A 88 11.32 -11.92 -11.08
CA ILE A 88 10.77 -12.14 -12.42
C ILE A 88 11.10 -10.96 -13.35
N LEU A 89 11.47 -9.79 -12.82
CA LEU A 89 11.89 -8.63 -13.60
C LEU A 89 13.42 -8.57 -13.77
N GLY A 90 14.18 -9.14 -12.83
CA GLY A 90 15.66 -9.19 -12.82
C GLY A 90 16.28 -10.31 -13.66
N ILE A 91 15.52 -10.90 -14.58
CA ILE A 91 15.86 -12.09 -15.39
C ILE A 91 17.19 -11.94 -16.16
N GLY A 92 17.68 -10.72 -16.42
CA GLY A 92 19.01 -10.52 -17.02
C GLY A 92 20.22 -10.90 -16.14
N ALA A 93 20.11 -10.79 -14.82
CA ALA A 93 21.22 -11.08 -13.89
C ALA A 93 21.09 -12.46 -13.22
N ALA A 94 19.87 -12.93 -13.00
CA ALA A 94 19.59 -14.24 -12.41
C ALA A 94 20.08 -15.38 -13.32
N HIS A 95 19.88 -15.27 -14.64
CA HIS A 95 20.36 -16.25 -15.61
C HIS A 95 21.89 -16.35 -15.72
N LEU A 96 22.64 -15.29 -15.37
CA LEU A 96 24.11 -15.32 -15.37
C LEU A 96 24.65 -16.11 -14.17
N VAL A 97 23.99 -16.00 -13.02
CA VAL A 97 24.30 -16.76 -11.79
C VAL A 97 23.80 -18.21 -11.90
N GLU A 98 22.71 -18.45 -12.65
CA GLU A 98 22.18 -19.79 -12.95
C GLU A 98 23.17 -20.69 -13.68
N ALA A 99 24.11 -20.13 -14.44
CA ALA A 99 25.12 -20.91 -15.16
C ALA A 99 26.25 -21.43 -14.27
N GLU A 100 26.46 -20.86 -13.06
CA GLU A 100 27.67 -21.11 -12.25
C GLU A 100 27.45 -21.91 -10.95
N MET A 101 26.22 -22.23 -10.53
CA MET A 101 25.99 -22.88 -9.22
C MET A 101 24.98 -24.03 -9.24
N PRO A 102 25.36 -25.28 -8.86
CA PRO A 102 24.44 -26.40 -8.76
C PRO A 102 23.72 -26.44 -7.38
N GLY A 103 22.39 -26.54 -7.37
CA GLY A 103 21.59 -26.78 -6.15
C GLY A 103 20.07 -26.56 -6.32
N PRO A 104 19.21 -26.95 -5.36
CA PRO A 104 17.76 -26.73 -5.43
C PRO A 104 17.43 -25.24 -5.26
N GLN A 105 16.90 -24.59 -6.30
CA GLN A 105 16.82 -23.12 -6.41
C GLN A 105 15.55 -22.50 -5.80
N ALA A 106 14.40 -23.18 -5.88
CA ALA A 106 13.11 -22.59 -5.53
C ALA A 106 12.99 -22.21 -4.04
N GLU A 107 13.48 -23.08 -3.15
CA GLU A 107 13.34 -22.92 -1.70
C GLU A 107 14.21 -21.77 -1.14
N ARG A 108 15.40 -21.55 -1.73
CA ARG A 108 16.31 -20.46 -1.36
C ARG A 108 15.80 -19.09 -1.80
N LEU A 109 15.10 -19.01 -2.94
CA LEU A 109 14.58 -17.76 -3.46
C LEU A 109 13.39 -17.25 -2.63
N THR A 110 12.47 -18.15 -2.26
CA THR A 110 11.30 -17.83 -1.41
C THR A 110 11.72 -17.35 -0.01
N ALA A 111 12.73 -17.98 0.60
CA ALA A 111 13.26 -17.55 1.89
C ALA A 111 13.83 -16.11 1.84
N ARG A 112 14.58 -15.77 0.78
CA ARG A 112 15.13 -14.42 0.59
C ARG A 112 14.08 -13.34 0.39
N ILE A 113 12.98 -13.64 -0.32
CA ILE A 113 11.88 -12.69 -0.53
C ILE A 113 11.22 -12.33 0.80
N GLN A 114 10.94 -13.33 1.65
CA GLN A 114 10.33 -13.10 2.97
C GLN A 114 11.22 -12.22 3.85
N ASP A 115 12.53 -12.42 3.83
CA ASP A 115 13.46 -11.62 4.62
C ASP A 115 13.54 -10.17 4.10
N THR A 116 13.57 -9.97 2.78
CA THR A 116 13.50 -8.62 2.18
C THR A 116 12.21 -7.90 2.56
N VAL A 117 11.06 -8.59 2.52
CA VAL A 117 9.77 -8.00 2.92
C VAL A 117 9.80 -7.55 4.39
N LYS A 118 10.35 -8.35 5.31
CA LYS A 118 10.47 -7.97 6.73
C LYS A 118 11.33 -6.72 6.94
N VAL A 119 12.44 -6.62 6.23
CA VAL A 119 13.33 -5.44 6.31
C VAL A 119 12.60 -4.20 5.80
N LEU A 120 11.92 -4.30 4.66
CA LEU A 120 11.17 -3.16 4.12
C LEU A 120 10.00 -2.76 5.01
N TRP A 121 9.27 -3.71 5.61
CA TRP A 121 8.26 -3.41 6.61
C TRP A 121 8.83 -2.65 7.81
N SER A 122 9.99 -3.08 8.30
CA SER A 122 10.66 -2.45 9.43
C SER A 122 11.11 -1.03 9.10
N LEU A 123 11.63 -0.81 7.89
CA LEU A 123 11.99 0.52 7.39
C LEU A 123 10.76 1.40 7.20
N TYR A 124 9.69 0.88 6.59
CA TYR A 124 8.45 1.61 6.37
C TYR A 124 7.85 2.11 7.68
N LEU A 125 7.69 1.21 8.67
CA LEU A 125 7.23 1.57 10.01
C LEU A 125 8.20 2.53 10.73
N GLY A 126 9.50 2.27 10.64
CA GLY A 126 10.52 3.11 11.29
C GLY A 126 10.52 4.53 10.75
N LEU A 127 10.39 4.70 9.43
CA LEU A 127 10.29 6.01 8.78
C LEU A 127 8.98 6.71 9.13
N SER A 128 7.84 6.00 9.12
CA SER A 128 6.56 6.59 9.53
C SER A 128 6.59 7.07 11.00
N ILE A 129 7.14 6.27 11.92
CA ILE A 129 7.26 6.68 13.33
C ILE A 129 8.18 7.89 13.47
N LEU A 130 9.33 7.88 12.77
CA LEU A 130 10.27 8.98 12.80
C LEU A 130 9.63 10.27 12.28
N GLU A 131 8.94 10.22 11.15
CA GLU A 131 8.22 11.35 10.58
C GLU A 131 7.15 11.88 11.53
N PHE A 132 6.31 11.00 12.08
CA PHE A 132 5.27 11.37 13.03
C PHE A 132 5.83 12.13 14.25
N ILE A 133 6.94 11.65 14.81
CA ILE A 133 7.64 12.32 15.91
C ILE A 133 8.15 13.70 15.47
N LEU A 134 8.78 13.80 14.29
CA LEU A 134 9.28 15.07 13.78
C LEU A 134 8.16 16.09 13.54
N LEU A 135 7.00 15.67 13.03
CA LEU A 135 5.83 16.52 12.84
C LEU A 135 5.24 16.99 14.18
N CYS A 136 5.18 16.11 15.18
CA CYS A 136 4.76 16.49 16.53
C CYS A 136 5.74 17.50 17.16
N LEU A 137 7.05 17.32 16.98
CA LEU A 137 8.07 18.27 17.43
C LEU A 137 7.98 19.62 16.71
N ALA A 138 7.54 19.62 15.45
CA ALA A 138 7.21 20.83 14.69
C ALA A 138 5.89 21.51 15.14
N ARG A 139 5.26 21.01 16.21
CA ARG A 139 4.00 21.52 16.80
C ARG A 139 2.76 21.35 15.90
N MET A 140 2.78 20.39 14.99
CA MET A 140 1.56 19.98 14.29
C MET A 140 0.62 19.26 15.27
N PRO A 141 -0.71 19.50 15.21
CA PRO A 141 -1.67 18.72 16.01
C PRO A 141 -1.50 17.22 15.77
N VAL A 142 -1.65 16.42 16.83
CA VAL A 142 -1.38 14.96 16.79
C VAL A 142 -2.17 14.25 15.71
N PHE A 143 -3.44 14.64 15.52
CA PHE A 143 -4.28 14.05 14.49
C PHE A 143 -3.76 14.35 13.08
N ASP A 144 -3.45 15.63 12.82
CA ASP A 144 -2.92 16.07 11.54
C ASP A 144 -1.58 15.40 11.24
N ALA A 145 -0.68 15.36 12.23
CA ALA A 145 0.62 14.68 12.12
C ALA A 145 0.45 13.22 11.73
N LEU A 146 -0.51 12.50 12.34
CA LEU A 146 -0.79 11.10 12.00
C LEU A 146 -1.31 10.96 10.56
N THR A 147 -2.26 11.80 10.17
CA THR A 147 -2.85 11.74 8.83
C THR A 147 -1.84 12.10 7.73
N VAL A 148 -0.94 13.06 8.00
CA VAL A 148 0.15 13.46 7.08
C VAL A 148 1.18 12.34 6.95
N THR A 149 1.61 11.73 8.06
CA THR A 149 2.56 10.60 8.04
C THR A 149 2.04 9.42 7.22
N PHE A 150 0.73 9.18 7.20
CA PHE A 150 0.14 8.09 6.43
C PHE A 150 0.02 8.38 4.93
N SER A 151 0.16 9.64 4.51
CA SER A 151 -0.03 10.10 3.12
C SER A 151 1.22 10.67 2.46
N THR A 152 2.37 10.66 3.14
CA THR A 152 3.66 11.19 2.64
C THR A 152 4.50 10.07 2.03
#